data_AF-A0A7U9MP32-F1
#
_entry.id   AF-A0A7U9MP32-F1
#
_cell.length_a   1.000
_cell.length_b   1.000
_cell.length_c   1.000
_cell.angle_alpha   90.00
_cell.angle_beta   90.00
_cell.angle_gamma   90.00
#
_symmetry.space_group_name_H-M   'P 1'
#
loop_
_entity.id
_entity.type
_entity.pdbx_description
1 polymer ?
#
loop_
_entity_poly.entity_id
_entity_poly.type
_entity_poly.pdbx_seq_one_letter_code
_entity_poly.pdbx_strand_id
1 'polypeptide(L)'
;MELVRKNIHMDRIKGQASTQITLEDDINISDSRPDASKLIYDRGNVVLEEVKVTEDHITLRGKLQFLVMYLTEGEQPMPASMDGSLPFEEQIYAEGVQSGDSANVKWNLEDITVGLINSRKLSVQALISFKVCSEMIYDEETAVDLYHEEPVEYRRKPLRIAQMTVKKRDIFRIKEELEVPQNYPNISRMIWQGVETENVEFRALEGKISVQGDLNVFFLYEGEGEEQAVRCYETTVPFGGTVDCTGCDEGMAADIDYVLGSKDVEIRPDFDGEQRVFAIELVMDLDISLYEEERLDILSGVYGVVKEVEAVSKPAQFKGLLAKTSGKTKIADRIKLASSDAPIVQILHSEAQVQLEEEEIVENGIHVKGYVNIQTLYISSGEKTPYSSVKGNIPFSYMLDVPEINGSCSFKIRTGLEQLAVAMLDGGELDVKAVVVCHAIVFEHKTENIVTDIVVSDLDMNKLSSLPGIVIYIAKEGDSLWDVGKRYYVPISQIKETNDMTTEEIKPGDKLLIVKGIAN
;
A
#
# COMPACT_ATOMS: atom_id res chain seq x y z
N MET A 1 -33.04 -7.88 -30.75
CA MET A 1 -32.30 -8.51 -29.65
C MET A 1 -31.49 -7.41 -28.99
N GLU A 2 -31.47 -7.34 -27.67
CA GLU A 2 -30.86 -6.24 -26.92
C GLU A 2 -29.99 -6.81 -25.78
N LEU A 3 -28.73 -6.39 -25.72
CA LEU A 3 -27.79 -6.84 -24.70
C LEU A 3 -28.07 -6.14 -23.37
N VAL A 4 -28.17 -6.91 -22.29
CA VAL A 4 -28.13 -6.35 -20.93
C VAL A 4 -26.68 -6.22 -20.52
N ARG A 5 -26.29 -4.99 -20.19
CA ARG A 5 -24.91 -4.65 -19.89
C ARG A 5 -24.77 -4.26 -18.42
N LYS A 6 -23.60 -4.59 -17.86
CA LYS A 6 -23.19 -4.16 -16.52
C LYS A 6 -21.86 -3.42 -16.64
N ASN A 7 -21.76 -2.27 -15.97
CA ASN A 7 -20.51 -1.54 -15.84
C ASN A 7 -19.70 -2.12 -14.68
N ILE A 8 -18.42 -2.40 -14.95
CA ILE A 8 -17.48 -2.89 -13.97
C ILE A 8 -16.41 -1.81 -13.77
N HIS A 9 -16.33 -1.28 -12.55
CA HIS A 9 -15.38 -0.24 -12.18
C HIS A 9 -14.04 -0.87 -11.79
N MET A 10 -13.00 -0.60 -12.57
CA MET A 10 -11.65 -1.12 -12.36
C MET A 10 -10.63 0.01 -12.40
N ASP A 11 -9.47 -0.19 -11.78
CA ASP A 11 -8.32 0.70 -11.90
C ASP A 11 -7.30 0.14 -12.89
N ARG A 12 -6.68 1.04 -13.65
CA ARG A 12 -5.53 0.73 -14.49
C ARG A 12 -4.43 1.74 -14.26
N ILE A 13 -3.18 1.26 -14.22
CA ILE A 13 -2.01 2.12 -14.23
C ILE A 13 -1.90 2.76 -15.61
N LYS A 14 -2.03 4.09 -15.67
CA LYS A 14 -1.93 4.88 -16.90
C LYS A 14 -0.48 5.25 -17.22
N GLY A 15 0.28 5.57 -16.18
CA GLY A 15 1.69 5.90 -16.27
C GLY A 15 2.38 5.67 -14.92
N GLN A 16 3.63 5.22 -14.97
CA GLN A 16 4.46 5.03 -13.80
C GLN A 16 5.86 5.54 -14.09
N ALA A 17 6.43 6.26 -13.12
CA ALA A 17 7.79 6.77 -13.21
C ALA A 17 8.46 6.73 -11.83
N SER A 18 9.78 6.71 -11.83
CA SER A 18 10.60 6.87 -10.63
C SER A 18 11.67 7.90 -10.89
N THR A 19 11.95 8.74 -9.90
CA THR A 19 13.05 9.70 -9.93
C THR A 19 13.78 9.68 -8.60
N GLN A 20 14.97 10.25 -8.57
CA GLN A 20 15.78 10.44 -7.38
C GLN A 20 16.31 11.86 -7.40
N ILE A 21 16.17 12.57 -6.29
CA ILE A 21 16.67 13.94 -6.14
C ILE A 21 17.68 14.01 -4.99
N THR A 22 18.61 14.94 -5.11
CA THR A 22 19.57 15.26 -4.06
C THR A 22 19.28 16.66 -3.56
N LEU A 23 19.11 16.80 -2.26
CA LEU A 23 18.98 18.10 -1.58
C LEU A 23 20.26 18.37 -0.81
N GLU A 24 20.82 19.55 -1.00
CA GLU A 24 22.01 19.99 -0.28
C GLU A 24 21.85 21.47 0.07
N ASP A 25 21.95 21.80 1.35
CA ASP A 25 21.96 23.18 1.81
C ASP A 25 22.71 23.36 3.14
N ASP A 26 23.12 24.59 3.37
CA ASP A 26 23.92 25.06 4.49
C ASP A 26 23.03 25.86 5.45
N ILE A 27 22.67 25.27 6.59
CA ILE A 27 21.69 25.83 7.52
C ILE A 27 22.38 26.43 8.76
N ASN A 28 22.02 27.67 9.10
CA ASN A 28 22.53 28.32 10.30
C ASN A 28 21.73 27.89 11.55
N ILE A 29 22.43 27.66 12.64
CA ILE A 29 21.82 27.44 13.96
C ILE A 29 21.30 28.78 14.48
N SER A 30 19.98 28.92 14.66
CA SER A 30 19.32 30.15 15.14
C SER A 30 20.02 30.77 16.35
N ASP A 31 20.15 32.10 16.38
CA ASP A 31 20.79 32.86 17.47
C ASP A 31 20.18 32.56 18.86
N SER A 32 18.92 32.15 18.90
CA SER A 32 18.22 31.76 20.14
C SER A 32 18.67 30.41 20.72
N ARG A 33 19.42 29.62 19.95
CA ARG A 33 19.92 28.30 20.33
C ARG A 33 21.40 28.40 20.75
N PRO A 34 21.88 27.52 21.65
CA PRO A 34 23.28 27.50 22.06
C PRO A 34 24.21 27.03 20.94
N ASP A 35 25.48 27.42 21.02
CA ASP A 35 26.55 27.02 20.11
C ASP A 35 26.79 25.50 20.16
N ALA A 36 26.94 24.88 19.00
CA ALA A 36 27.08 23.43 18.86
C ALA A 36 28.54 22.97 18.87
N SER A 37 28.85 21.92 19.63
CA SER A 37 30.18 21.29 19.69
C SER A 37 30.27 19.98 18.91
N LYS A 38 29.21 19.16 18.94
CA LYS A 38 29.16 17.85 18.27
C LYS A 38 27.71 17.46 17.95
N LEU A 39 27.48 16.89 16.76
CA LEU A 39 26.19 16.30 16.40
C LEU A 39 26.02 14.93 17.07
N ILE A 40 24.80 14.64 17.52
CA ILE A 40 24.47 13.43 18.27
C ILE A 40 23.43 12.60 17.53
N TYR A 41 22.36 13.22 17.07
CA TYR A 41 21.17 12.53 16.58
C TYR A 41 20.54 13.36 15.48
N ASP A 42 19.95 12.72 14.48
CA ASP A 42 19.25 13.39 13.39
C ASP A 42 18.04 12.55 12.95
N ARG A 43 17.03 13.23 12.42
CA ARG A 43 15.85 12.62 11.80
C ARG A 43 15.43 13.48 10.61
N GLY A 44 15.08 12.83 9.50
CA GLY A 44 14.47 13.48 8.33
C GLY A 44 13.07 12.94 8.08
N ASN A 45 12.16 13.81 7.67
CA ASN A 45 10.84 13.46 7.17
C ASN A 45 10.53 14.24 5.90
N VAL A 46 10.07 13.57 4.86
CA VAL A 46 9.65 14.21 3.61
C VAL A 46 8.16 14.49 3.70
N VAL A 47 7.79 15.75 3.54
CA VAL A 47 6.40 16.22 3.52
C VAL A 47 6.09 16.71 2.12
N LEU A 48 5.20 16.02 1.42
CA LEU A 48 4.64 16.49 0.15
C LEU A 48 3.53 17.51 0.41
N GLU A 49 3.63 18.67 -0.23
CA GLU A 49 2.68 19.77 -0.11
C GLU A 49 1.73 19.82 -1.32
N GLU A 50 2.23 19.50 -2.52
CA GLU A 50 1.43 19.50 -3.76
C GLU A 50 1.89 18.38 -4.70
N VAL A 51 0.90 17.68 -5.29
CA VAL A 51 1.10 16.76 -6.41
C VAL A 51 0.21 17.22 -7.54
N LYS A 52 0.82 17.68 -8.64
CA LYS A 52 0.09 18.23 -9.78
C LYS A 52 0.37 17.43 -11.04
N VAL A 53 -0.69 16.87 -11.62
CA VAL A 53 -0.62 16.15 -12.89
C VAL A 53 -0.94 17.08 -14.05
N THR A 54 -0.07 17.07 -15.05
CA THR A 54 -0.17 17.78 -16.33
C THR A 54 0.07 16.80 -17.47
N GLU A 55 -0.01 17.26 -18.72
CA GLU A 55 0.21 16.38 -19.87
C GLU A 55 1.62 15.78 -19.86
N ASP A 56 1.71 14.45 -19.79
CA ASP A 56 2.91 13.62 -19.69
C ASP A 56 3.86 13.93 -18.51
N HIS A 57 3.44 14.76 -17.55
CA HIS A 57 4.30 15.20 -16.45
C HIS A 57 3.57 15.31 -15.12
N ILE A 58 4.28 14.99 -14.04
CA ILE A 58 3.82 15.10 -12.67
C ILE A 58 4.79 15.99 -11.90
N THR A 59 4.32 17.13 -11.41
CA THR A 59 5.09 18.06 -10.58
C THR A 59 4.86 17.74 -9.11
N LEU A 60 5.95 17.50 -8.38
CA LEU A 60 5.97 17.30 -6.94
C LEU A 60 6.53 18.56 -6.27
N ARG A 61 5.82 19.09 -5.28
CA ARG A 61 6.34 20.13 -4.38
C ARG A 61 6.23 19.67 -2.95
N GLY A 62 7.26 19.94 -2.19
CA GLY A 62 7.29 19.58 -0.79
C GLY A 62 8.53 20.11 -0.11
N LYS A 63 8.82 19.55 1.05
CA LYS A 63 10.02 19.86 1.82
C LYS A 63 10.52 18.65 2.57
N LEU A 64 11.84 18.55 2.68
CA LEU A 64 12.48 17.71 3.68
C LEU A 64 12.50 18.50 4.99
N GLN A 65 11.71 18.09 5.98
CA GLN A 65 11.87 18.56 7.35
C GLN A 65 12.93 17.71 8.03
N PHE A 66 13.85 18.33 8.75
CA PHE A 66 14.85 17.62 9.52
C PHE A 66 14.92 18.17 10.94
N LEU A 67 15.24 17.29 11.89
CA LEU A 67 15.47 17.61 13.28
C LEU A 67 16.85 17.08 13.66
N VAL A 68 17.66 17.90 14.32
CA VAL A 68 19.03 17.55 14.69
C VAL A 68 19.24 17.84 16.17
N MET A 69 19.83 16.87 16.87
CA MET A 69 20.32 16.98 18.23
C MET A 69 21.83 17.12 18.23
N TYR A 70 22.33 18.04 19.04
CA TYR A 70 23.75 18.32 19.19
C TYR A 70 24.10 18.62 20.65
N LEU A 71 25.38 18.47 21.00
CA LEU A 71 25.93 18.88 22.29
C LEU A 71 26.27 20.37 22.26
N THR A 72 25.97 21.09 23.32
CA THR A 72 26.39 22.48 23.47
C THR A 72 27.90 22.61 23.69
N GLU A 73 28.48 23.76 23.34
CA GLU A 73 29.81 24.13 23.82
C GLU A 73 29.77 24.48 25.33
N GLY A 74 30.82 24.13 26.07
CA GLY A 74 30.95 24.45 27.50
C GLY A 74 31.71 23.39 28.31
N GLU A 75 31.86 23.63 29.61
CA GLU A 75 32.48 22.67 30.55
C GLU A 75 31.59 21.45 30.81
N GLN A 76 30.27 21.62 30.73
CA GLN A 76 29.27 20.56 30.83
C GLN A 76 28.37 20.57 29.58
N PRO A 77 28.75 19.84 28.52
CA PRO A 77 27.97 19.77 27.29
C PRO A 77 26.58 19.15 27.54
N MET A 78 25.53 19.88 27.19
CA MET A 78 24.14 19.42 27.30
C MET A 78 23.53 19.17 25.91
N PRO A 79 22.55 18.27 25.78
CA PRO A 79 21.86 18.06 24.52
C PRO A 79 20.92 19.24 24.23
N ALA A 80 21.01 19.77 23.03
CA ALA A 80 20.12 20.75 22.45
C ALA A 80 19.65 20.27 21.07
N SER A 81 18.57 20.84 20.57
CA SER A 81 18.04 20.50 19.25
C SER A 81 17.75 21.73 18.41
N MET A 82 17.67 21.51 17.10
CA MET A 82 17.10 22.45 16.15
C MET A 82 16.37 21.69 15.05
N ASP A 83 15.31 22.31 14.55
CA ASP A 83 14.57 21.90 13.37
C ASP A 83 14.94 22.80 12.18
N GLY A 84 14.73 22.28 10.97
CA GLY A 84 14.86 23.03 9.73
C GLY A 84 14.13 22.34 8.59
N SER A 85 14.11 22.99 7.43
CA SER A 85 13.49 22.40 6.24
C SER A 85 14.17 22.84 4.95
N LEU A 86 14.31 21.91 4.01
CA LEU A 86 14.77 22.17 2.64
C LEU A 86 13.58 21.98 1.69
N PRO A 87 13.06 23.04 1.06
CA PRO A 87 12.00 22.91 0.06
C PRO A 87 12.55 22.28 -1.21
N PHE A 88 11.69 21.55 -1.93
CA PHE A 88 12.01 20.98 -3.24
C PHE A 88 10.83 21.09 -4.20
N GLU A 89 11.15 21.17 -5.48
CA GLU A 89 10.20 21.07 -6.58
C GLU A 89 10.83 20.23 -7.68
N GLU A 90 10.15 19.14 -8.07
CA GLU A 90 10.64 18.18 -9.05
C GLU A 90 9.56 17.88 -10.09
N GLN A 91 9.94 17.79 -11.37
CA GLN A 91 9.03 17.46 -12.46
C GLN A 91 9.41 16.13 -13.09
N ILE A 92 8.50 15.16 -13.01
CA ILE A 92 8.71 13.79 -13.44
C ILE A 92 7.96 13.55 -14.74
N TYR A 93 8.65 13.06 -15.76
CA TYR A 93 8.01 12.60 -16.99
C TYR A 93 7.32 11.25 -16.76
N ALA A 94 6.02 11.18 -17.03
CA ALA A 94 5.21 9.99 -16.95
C ALA A 94 4.30 9.94 -18.19
N GLU A 95 4.69 9.17 -19.20
CA GLU A 95 3.98 9.08 -20.46
C GLU A 95 2.51 8.66 -20.28
N GLY A 96 1.60 9.35 -20.97
CA GLY A 96 0.18 9.05 -21.02
C GLY A 96 -0.66 9.67 -19.91
N VAL A 97 -0.05 10.36 -18.92
CA VAL A 97 -0.80 11.07 -17.88
C VAL A 97 -1.36 12.39 -18.41
N GLN A 98 -2.54 12.78 -17.93
CA GLN A 98 -3.29 13.94 -18.40
C GLN A 98 -3.75 14.79 -17.22
N SER A 99 -4.01 16.08 -17.50
CA SER A 99 -4.53 16.98 -16.49
C SER A 99 -5.88 16.51 -15.95
N GLY A 100 -5.97 16.35 -14.63
CA GLY A 100 -7.15 15.81 -13.94
C GLY A 100 -6.98 14.37 -13.46
N ASP A 101 -5.96 13.64 -13.91
CA ASP A 101 -5.63 12.33 -13.36
C ASP A 101 -5.16 12.46 -11.89
N SER A 102 -5.42 11.43 -11.09
CA SER A 102 -4.86 11.31 -9.74
C SER A 102 -3.54 10.53 -9.77
N ALA A 103 -2.48 11.12 -9.21
CA ALA A 103 -1.19 10.46 -9.06
C ALA A 103 -0.92 10.10 -7.60
N ASN A 104 -0.62 8.84 -7.36
CA ASN A 104 -0.11 8.32 -6.10
C ASN A 104 1.41 8.41 -6.09
N VAL A 105 1.95 9.01 -5.04
CA VAL A 105 3.39 9.24 -4.89
C VAL A 105 3.85 8.50 -3.63
N LYS A 106 4.77 7.56 -3.80
CA LYS A 106 5.52 6.95 -2.71
C LYS A 106 6.92 7.54 -2.73
N TRP A 107 7.53 7.69 -1.56
CA TRP A 107 8.89 8.18 -1.44
C TRP A 107 9.67 7.41 -0.40
N ASN A 108 10.99 7.45 -0.54
CA ASN A 108 11.92 6.90 0.41
C ASN A 108 13.06 7.90 0.62
N LEU A 109 13.31 8.27 1.88
CA LEU A 109 14.51 9.02 2.26
C LEU A 109 15.65 8.02 2.38
N GLU A 110 16.45 7.89 1.33
CA GLU A 110 17.50 6.88 1.21
C GLU A 110 18.71 7.19 2.09
N ASP A 111 19.05 8.48 2.18
CA ASP A 111 20.10 8.96 3.05
C ASP A 111 19.78 10.37 3.55
N ILE A 112 20.19 10.64 4.78
CA ILE A 112 20.30 11.98 5.33
C ILE A 112 21.61 12.06 6.11
N THR A 113 22.46 12.98 5.69
CA THR A 113 23.74 13.25 6.31
C THR A 113 23.77 14.70 6.77
N VAL A 114 23.94 14.89 8.09
CA VAL A 114 24.10 16.21 8.68
C VAL A 114 25.54 16.34 9.19
N GLY A 115 26.22 17.40 8.75
CA GLY A 115 27.58 17.74 9.16
C GLY A 115 27.62 19.06 9.91
N LEU A 116 28.56 19.19 10.85
CA LEU A 116 28.83 20.46 11.55
C LEU A 116 29.98 21.18 10.84
N ILE A 117 29.71 22.32 10.19
CA ILE A 117 30.73 23.14 9.53
C ILE A 117 31.49 23.97 10.58
N ASN A 118 30.74 24.57 11.51
CA ASN A 118 31.24 25.28 12.69
C ASN A 118 30.14 25.30 13.77
N SER A 119 30.38 25.93 14.91
CA SER A 119 29.44 25.93 16.04
C SER A 119 28.07 26.57 15.78
N ARG A 120 27.88 27.21 14.62
CA ARG A 120 26.66 27.90 14.20
C ARG A 120 26.16 27.54 12.80
N LYS A 121 26.78 26.56 12.13
CA LYS A 121 26.42 26.22 10.75
C LYS A 121 26.52 24.72 10.50
N LEU A 122 25.46 24.17 9.92
CA LEU A 122 25.31 22.78 9.53
C LEU A 122 25.27 22.64 8.02
N SER A 123 25.82 21.55 7.48
CA SER A 123 25.55 21.09 6.12
C SER A 123 24.52 19.97 6.19
N VAL A 124 23.44 20.06 5.42
CA VAL A 124 22.42 19.02 5.30
C VAL A 124 22.45 18.49 3.88
N GLN A 125 22.71 17.20 3.72
CA GLN A 125 22.64 16.48 2.45
C GLN A 125 21.63 15.36 2.58
N ALA A 126 20.75 15.20 1.59
CA ALA A 126 19.75 14.16 1.59
C ALA A 126 19.50 13.61 0.19
N LEU A 127 19.22 12.32 0.12
CA LEU A 127 18.90 11.59 -1.10
C LEU A 127 17.49 11.02 -0.97
N ILE A 128 16.59 11.44 -1.87
CA ILE A 128 15.18 11.05 -1.82
C ILE A 128 14.81 10.41 -3.14
N SER A 129 14.28 9.19 -3.10
CA SER A 129 13.65 8.57 -4.26
C SER A 129 12.13 8.70 -4.20
N PHE A 130 11.54 8.98 -5.36
CA PHE A 130 10.10 9.05 -5.55
C PHE A 130 9.67 8.01 -6.57
N LYS A 131 8.58 7.31 -6.28
CA LYS A 131 7.87 6.41 -7.20
C LYS A 131 6.46 6.95 -7.37
N VAL A 132 6.15 7.35 -8.60
CA VAL A 132 4.85 7.93 -8.94
C VAL A 132 4.07 6.96 -9.81
N CYS A 133 2.81 6.75 -9.46
CA CYS A 133 1.87 5.91 -10.18
C CYS A 133 0.58 6.70 -10.42
N SER A 134 0.24 6.93 -11.69
CA SER A 134 -1.05 7.48 -12.08
C SER A 134 -2.02 6.34 -12.34
N GLU A 135 -3.07 6.28 -11.53
CA GLU A 135 -4.15 5.30 -11.66
C GLU A 135 -5.37 5.99 -12.30
N MET A 136 -5.97 5.35 -13.30
CA MET A 136 -7.24 5.79 -13.90
C MET A 136 -8.33 4.77 -13.55
N ILE A 137 -9.48 5.29 -13.13
CA ILE A 137 -10.70 4.48 -13.03
C ILE A 137 -11.25 4.31 -14.45
N TYR A 138 -11.47 3.06 -14.81
CA TYR A 138 -11.98 2.63 -16.10
C TYR A 138 -13.22 1.77 -15.91
N ASP A 139 -14.26 2.08 -16.67
CA ASP A 139 -15.51 1.33 -16.70
C ASP A 139 -15.48 0.39 -17.90
N GLU A 140 -15.43 -0.92 -17.64
CA GLU A 140 -15.64 -1.93 -18.68
C GLU A 140 -17.12 -2.31 -18.71
N GLU A 141 -17.81 -1.91 -19.77
CA GLU A 141 -19.19 -2.29 -20.01
C GLU A 141 -19.24 -3.70 -20.62
N THR A 142 -19.76 -4.66 -19.86
CA THR A 142 -19.79 -6.08 -20.26
C THR A 142 -21.22 -6.59 -20.38
N ALA A 143 -21.50 -7.32 -21.47
CA ALA A 143 -22.78 -8.02 -21.62
C ALA A 143 -22.89 -9.19 -20.63
N VAL A 144 -23.93 -9.16 -19.81
CA VAL A 144 -24.25 -10.22 -18.82
C VAL A 144 -25.48 -11.01 -19.20
N ASP A 145 -26.37 -10.42 -20.01
CA ASP A 145 -27.58 -11.06 -20.47
C ASP A 145 -28.01 -10.59 -21.86
N LEU A 146 -29.02 -11.25 -22.41
CA LEU A 146 -29.60 -10.96 -23.72
C LEU A 146 -31.13 -10.98 -23.64
N TYR A 147 -31.77 -9.84 -23.90
CA TYR A 147 -33.19 -9.81 -24.20
C TYR A 147 -33.46 -10.20 -25.65
N HIS A 148 -34.29 -11.22 -25.84
CA HIS A 148 -34.66 -11.74 -27.14
C HIS A 148 -36.14 -12.12 -27.19
N GLU A 149 -36.80 -11.82 -28.31
CA GLU A 149 -38.16 -12.29 -28.61
C GLU A 149 -38.16 -13.57 -29.47
N GLU A 150 -37.04 -13.83 -30.15
CA GLU A 150 -36.84 -14.97 -31.04
C GLU A 150 -36.00 -16.05 -30.33
N PRO A 151 -36.20 -17.35 -30.64
CA PRO A 151 -35.44 -18.43 -30.00
C PRO A 151 -33.95 -18.36 -30.35
N VAL A 152 -33.15 -18.06 -29.33
CA VAL A 152 -31.68 -18.03 -29.35
C VAL A 152 -31.14 -18.81 -28.18
N GLU A 153 -29.92 -19.30 -28.35
CA GLU A 153 -29.15 -19.99 -27.33
C GLU A 153 -27.95 -19.13 -26.98
N TYR A 154 -27.66 -18.99 -25.69
CA TYR A 154 -26.55 -18.19 -25.20
C TYR A 154 -25.79 -18.88 -24.07
N ARG A 155 -24.48 -18.62 -24.00
CA ARG A 155 -23.58 -19.23 -23.02
C ARG A 155 -23.00 -18.19 -22.10
N ARG A 156 -23.02 -18.46 -20.80
CA ARG A 156 -22.37 -17.65 -19.77
C ARG A 156 -21.07 -18.29 -19.30
N LYS A 157 -20.10 -17.45 -18.96
CA LYS A 157 -18.84 -17.85 -18.34
C LYS A 157 -18.71 -17.12 -16.99
N PRO A 158 -18.54 -17.85 -15.87
CA PRO A 158 -18.32 -17.22 -14.59
C PRO A 158 -16.93 -16.59 -14.52
N LEU A 159 -16.87 -15.38 -14.01
CA LEU A 159 -15.67 -14.60 -13.77
C LEU A 159 -15.70 -14.08 -12.34
N ARG A 160 -14.56 -14.13 -11.65
CA ARG A 160 -14.38 -13.44 -10.36
C ARG A 160 -13.63 -12.15 -10.62
N ILE A 161 -14.22 -11.05 -10.22
CA ILE A 161 -13.68 -9.71 -10.42
C ILE A 161 -13.53 -9.01 -9.07
N ALA A 162 -12.50 -8.20 -8.95
CA ALA A 162 -12.31 -7.27 -7.86
C ALA A 162 -12.70 -5.88 -8.36
N GLN A 163 -13.94 -5.48 -8.07
CA GLN A 163 -14.46 -4.18 -8.45
C GLN A 163 -14.00 -3.13 -7.44
N MET A 164 -13.47 -2.00 -7.92
CA MET A 164 -13.12 -0.89 -7.04
C MET A 164 -14.38 -0.10 -6.69
N THR A 165 -14.75 -0.10 -5.40
CA THR A 165 -15.95 0.59 -4.90
C THR A 165 -15.60 1.95 -4.32
N VAL A 166 -14.41 2.09 -3.72
CA VAL A 166 -13.94 3.35 -3.14
C VAL A 166 -12.48 3.59 -3.50
N LYS A 167 -12.19 4.81 -3.97
CA LYS A 167 -10.84 5.38 -4.06
C LYS A 167 -10.89 6.79 -3.50
N LYS A 168 -10.23 7.00 -2.36
CA LYS A 168 -10.32 8.26 -1.61
C LYS A 168 -9.01 8.51 -0.85
N ARG A 169 -8.65 9.79 -0.70
CA ARG A 169 -7.70 10.22 0.32
C ARG A 169 -8.43 10.87 1.47
N ASP A 170 -8.03 10.56 2.69
CA ASP A 170 -8.59 11.16 3.90
C ASP A 170 -7.52 11.31 4.98
N ILE A 171 -7.85 11.97 6.07
CA ILE A 171 -6.94 12.24 7.17
C ILE A 171 -7.53 11.68 8.46
N PHE A 172 -6.75 10.86 9.16
CA PHE A 172 -7.04 10.45 10.52
C PHE A 172 -6.21 11.26 11.51
N ARG A 173 -6.86 11.88 12.50
CA ARG A 173 -6.20 12.71 13.51
C ARG A 173 -6.17 11.97 14.84
N ILE A 174 -4.98 11.87 15.42
CA ILE A 174 -4.76 11.28 16.74
C ILE A 174 -4.46 12.44 17.70
N LYS A 175 -5.19 12.50 18.81
CA LYS A 175 -5.01 13.50 19.87
C LYS A 175 -4.92 12.77 21.20
N GLU A 176 -3.74 12.82 21.82
CA GLU A 176 -3.46 12.14 23.09
C GLU A 176 -2.85 13.13 24.07
N GLU A 177 -3.17 12.97 25.36
CA GLU A 177 -2.57 13.74 26.44
C GLU A 177 -1.92 12.79 27.44
N LEU A 178 -0.63 13.00 27.70
CA LEU A 178 0.16 12.16 28.58
C LEU A 178 0.69 12.95 29.75
N GLU A 179 0.20 12.64 30.94
CA GLU A 179 0.69 13.19 32.18
C GLU A 179 1.99 12.48 32.60
N VAL A 180 3.01 13.28 32.88
CA VAL A 180 4.30 12.80 33.35
C VAL A 180 4.14 12.17 34.75
N PRO A 181 4.61 10.92 34.97
CA PRO A 181 4.49 10.27 36.27
C PRO A 181 5.12 11.08 37.41
N GLN A 182 4.54 11.00 38.61
CA GLN A 182 4.90 11.81 39.79
C GLN A 182 6.37 11.70 40.23
N ASN A 183 7.07 10.63 39.86
CA ASN A 183 8.49 10.45 40.16
C ASN A 183 9.44 11.21 39.21
N TYR A 184 8.90 11.91 38.22
CA TYR A 184 9.64 12.75 37.29
C TYR A 184 9.44 14.24 37.61
N PRO A 185 10.46 15.09 37.41
CA PRO A 185 10.35 16.53 37.60
C PRO A 185 9.42 17.17 36.57
N ASN A 186 8.97 18.39 36.86
CA ASN A 186 8.20 19.20 35.91
C ASN A 186 9.03 19.50 34.66
N ILE A 187 8.36 19.70 33.54
CA ILE A 187 9.01 19.94 32.26
C ILE A 187 9.36 21.42 32.15
N SER A 188 10.66 21.74 32.19
CA SER A 188 11.17 23.08 31.89
C SER A 188 11.20 23.33 30.38
N ARG A 189 11.79 22.40 29.62
CA ARG A 189 11.99 22.53 28.17
C ARG A 189 12.07 21.17 27.47
N MET A 190 11.39 21.05 26.33
CA MET A 190 11.54 19.91 25.41
C MET A 190 12.89 20.00 24.68
N ILE A 191 13.65 18.90 24.67
CA ILE A 191 14.89 18.75 23.91
C ILE A 191 14.64 17.91 22.66
N TRP A 192 13.97 16.77 22.79
CA TRP A 192 13.70 15.85 21.68
C TRP A 192 12.38 15.13 21.85
N GLN A 193 11.75 14.78 20.73
CA GLN A 193 10.56 13.95 20.69
C GLN A 193 10.67 12.87 19.61
N GLY A 194 10.24 11.65 19.95
CA GLY A 194 9.91 10.57 19.02
C GLY A 194 8.43 10.26 19.17
N VAL A 195 7.69 10.26 18.07
CA VAL A 195 6.28 9.90 18.04
C VAL A 195 6.07 9.05 16.80
N GLU A 196 6.01 7.74 16.98
CA GLU A 196 5.88 6.76 15.90
C GLU A 196 4.67 5.87 16.13
N THR A 197 4.10 5.35 15.05
CA THR A 197 2.96 4.43 15.10
C THR A 197 3.42 3.01 14.83
N GLU A 198 2.97 2.06 15.64
CA GLU A 198 3.15 0.63 15.45
C GLU A 198 1.81 -0.08 15.37
N ASN A 199 1.81 -1.31 14.83
CA ASN A 199 0.64 -2.19 14.79
C ASN A 199 -0.62 -1.56 14.17
N VAL A 200 -0.47 -0.71 13.15
CA VAL A 200 -1.60 0.00 12.55
C VAL A 200 -2.43 -0.94 11.67
N GLU A 201 -3.64 -1.22 12.13
CA GLU A 201 -4.64 -2.06 11.48
C GLU A 201 -5.81 -1.24 10.96
N PHE A 202 -6.27 -1.63 9.77
CA PHE A 202 -7.44 -1.05 9.12
C PHE A 202 -8.51 -2.12 8.90
N ARG A 203 -9.76 -1.81 9.25
CA ARG A 203 -10.91 -2.69 9.00
C ARG A 203 -12.04 -1.92 8.33
N ALA A 204 -12.47 -2.40 7.17
CA ALA A 204 -13.67 -1.95 6.50
C ALA A 204 -14.92 -2.36 7.30
N LEU A 205 -15.80 -1.40 7.58
CA LEU A 205 -17.09 -1.56 8.23
C LEU A 205 -18.16 -0.84 7.39
N GLU A 206 -19.44 -1.09 7.65
CA GLU A 206 -20.53 -0.39 6.96
C GLU A 206 -20.39 1.15 7.09
N GLY A 207 -20.13 1.82 5.97
CA GLY A 207 -20.00 3.27 5.82
C GLY A 207 -18.75 3.90 6.45
N LYS A 208 -17.82 3.12 7.03
CA LYS A 208 -16.65 3.65 7.76
C LYS A 208 -15.49 2.67 7.80
N ILE A 209 -14.29 3.20 8.01
CA ILE A 209 -13.08 2.41 8.23
C ILE A 209 -12.65 2.58 9.69
N SER A 210 -12.49 1.47 10.40
CA SER A 210 -11.86 1.45 11.72
C SER A 210 -10.35 1.51 11.58
N VAL A 211 -9.72 2.40 12.34
CA VAL A 211 -8.26 2.53 12.46
C VAL A 211 -7.89 2.23 13.91
N GLN A 212 -6.94 1.31 14.12
CA GLN A 212 -6.43 0.95 15.44
C GLN A 212 -4.92 0.77 15.36
N GLY A 213 -4.19 1.14 16.42
CA GLY A 213 -2.75 0.93 16.51
C GLY A 213 -2.19 1.43 17.83
N ASP A 214 -0.86 1.41 17.93
CA ASP A 214 -0.12 1.84 19.10
C ASP A 214 0.72 3.07 18.76
N LEU A 215 0.73 4.06 19.65
CA LEU A 215 1.57 5.24 19.56
C LEU A 215 2.76 5.07 20.51
N ASN A 216 3.95 4.84 19.96
CA ASN A 216 5.19 4.83 20.72
C ASN A 216 5.74 6.24 20.81
N VAL A 217 5.85 6.73 22.04
CA VAL A 217 6.28 8.09 22.32
C VAL A 217 7.54 8.09 23.16
N PHE A 218 8.47 8.97 22.82
CA PHE A 218 9.70 9.21 23.54
C PHE A 218 9.92 10.71 23.67
N PHE A 219 10.17 11.18 24.89
CA PHE A 219 10.43 12.58 25.18
C PHE A 219 11.73 12.71 25.96
N LEU A 220 12.66 13.50 25.44
CA LEU A 220 13.85 13.97 26.14
C LEU A 220 13.63 15.43 26.53
N TYR A 221 13.70 15.75 27.82
CA TYR A 221 13.42 17.08 28.30
C TYR A 221 14.29 17.46 29.50
N GLU A 222 14.37 18.75 29.76
CA GLU A 222 15.02 19.33 30.93
C GLU A 222 14.01 19.44 32.07
N GLY A 223 14.34 18.88 33.23
CA GLY A 223 13.49 18.96 34.42
C GLY A 223 13.67 20.27 35.19
N GLU A 224 12.59 20.80 35.78
CA GLU A 224 12.68 21.89 36.76
C GLU A 224 13.41 21.43 38.04
N GLY A 225 14.29 22.28 38.58
CA GLY A 225 15.05 22.03 39.81
C GLY A 225 16.46 22.62 39.78
N GLU A 226 17.20 22.53 40.88
CA GLU A 226 18.56 23.10 41.01
C GLU A 226 19.60 22.43 40.09
N GLU A 227 19.40 21.16 39.74
CA GLU A 227 20.33 20.40 38.89
C GLU A 227 19.98 20.40 37.40
N GLN A 228 18.81 20.93 37.00
CA GLN A 228 18.31 20.96 35.61
C GLN A 228 18.60 19.67 34.81
N ALA A 229 18.40 18.53 35.44
CA ALA A 229 18.81 17.25 34.88
C ALA A 229 17.97 16.89 33.66
N VAL A 230 18.64 16.41 32.60
CA VAL A 230 18.00 15.83 31.42
C VAL A 230 17.30 14.52 31.83
N ARG A 231 16.02 14.39 31.46
CA ARG A 231 15.19 13.22 31.74
C ARG A 231 14.59 12.68 30.45
N CYS A 232 14.39 11.37 30.41
CA CYS A 232 13.68 10.68 29.35
C CYS A 232 12.39 10.05 29.87
N TYR A 233 11.31 10.23 29.13
CA TYR A 233 10.03 9.55 29.35
C TYR A 233 9.63 8.83 28.07
N GLU A 234 9.39 7.52 28.15
CA GLU A 234 9.04 6.67 27.03
C GLU A 234 7.84 5.81 27.41
N THR A 235 6.82 5.75 26.55
CA THR A 235 5.63 4.93 26.78
C THR A 235 4.92 4.59 25.46
N THR A 236 3.95 3.68 25.56
CA THR A 236 3.11 3.25 24.43
C THR A 236 1.66 3.49 24.78
N VAL A 237 0.92 4.14 23.87
CA VAL A 237 -0.48 4.52 24.06
C VAL A 237 -1.30 3.92 22.93
N PRO A 238 -2.30 3.06 23.22
CA PRO A 238 -3.18 2.56 22.17
C PRO A 238 -4.06 3.69 21.66
N PHE A 239 -4.18 3.83 20.34
CA PHE A 239 -5.10 4.75 19.70
C PHE A 239 -6.13 4.00 18.86
N GLY A 240 -7.31 4.59 18.71
CA GLY A 240 -8.36 3.99 17.90
C GLY A 240 -9.42 5.00 17.52
N GLY A 241 -9.99 4.82 16.32
CA GLY A 241 -11.06 5.66 15.84
C GLY A 241 -11.63 5.17 14.52
N THR A 242 -12.45 6.00 13.88
CA THR A 242 -13.09 5.69 12.61
C THR A 242 -12.98 6.85 11.64
N VAL A 243 -12.84 6.53 10.35
CA VAL A 243 -12.88 7.48 9.24
C VAL A 243 -14.12 7.20 8.40
N ASP A 244 -14.88 8.24 8.08
CA ASP A 244 -16.10 8.12 7.27
C ASP A 244 -15.75 7.74 5.83
N CYS A 245 -16.38 6.66 5.36
CA CYS A 245 -16.10 6.07 4.06
C CYS A 245 -17.40 5.54 3.44
N THR A 246 -18.14 6.43 2.77
CA THR A 246 -19.35 6.06 2.03
C THR A 246 -19.03 5.04 0.95
N GLY A 247 -19.84 3.97 0.84
CA GLY A 247 -19.60 2.87 -0.10
C GLY A 247 -18.63 1.79 0.42
N CYS A 248 -18.33 1.81 1.72
CA CYS A 248 -17.59 0.75 2.40
C CYS A 248 -18.58 -0.23 3.04
N ASP A 249 -18.36 -1.53 2.85
CA ASP A 249 -19.08 -2.61 3.52
C ASP A 249 -18.13 -3.59 4.19
N GLU A 250 -18.68 -4.35 5.15
CA GLU A 250 -17.94 -5.41 5.82
C GLU A 250 -17.57 -6.54 4.84
N GLY A 251 -16.32 -6.97 4.87
CA GLY A 251 -15.80 -8.02 3.97
C GLY A 251 -15.13 -7.51 2.69
N MET A 252 -15.21 -6.21 2.39
CA MET A 252 -14.44 -5.62 1.30
C MET A 252 -12.92 -5.76 1.53
N ALA A 253 -12.18 -6.04 0.46
CA ALA A 253 -10.74 -6.07 0.49
C ALA A 253 -10.18 -4.65 0.56
N ALA A 254 -9.81 -4.22 1.77
CA ALA A 254 -9.19 -2.92 1.99
C ALA A 254 -7.69 -2.94 1.69
N ASP A 255 -7.24 -2.07 0.79
CA ASP A 255 -5.85 -1.68 0.52
C ASP A 255 -5.69 -0.23 0.96
N ILE A 256 -5.17 -0.04 2.18
CA ILE A 256 -5.05 1.27 2.80
C ILE A 256 -3.59 1.50 3.15
N ASP A 257 -2.99 2.50 2.52
CA ASP A 257 -1.66 2.97 2.84
C ASP A 257 -1.76 4.23 3.71
N TYR A 258 -0.73 4.52 4.50
CA TYR A 258 -0.70 5.73 5.30
C TYR A 258 0.68 6.32 5.45
N VAL A 259 0.72 7.64 5.64
CA VAL A 259 1.93 8.39 5.96
C VAL A 259 1.66 9.27 7.17
N LEU A 260 2.64 9.39 8.06
CA LEU A 260 2.57 10.35 9.15
C LEU A 260 2.95 11.74 8.64
N GLY A 261 1.99 12.65 8.67
CA GLY A 261 2.13 14.06 8.33
C GLY A 261 2.72 14.87 9.49
N SER A 262 2.02 15.92 9.93
CA SER A 262 2.48 16.76 11.04
C SER A 262 2.47 16.00 12.37
N LYS A 263 3.54 16.21 13.15
CA LYS A 263 3.73 15.66 14.50
C LYS A 263 3.96 16.81 15.48
N ASP A 264 2.90 17.29 16.10
CA ASP A 264 2.96 18.41 17.03
C ASP A 264 2.85 17.91 18.47
N VAL A 265 3.75 18.39 19.34
CA VAL A 265 3.67 18.10 20.78
C VAL A 265 3.82 19.40 21.56
N GLU A 266 2.82 19.70 22.36
CA GLU A 266 2.80 20.86 23.24
C GLU A 266 2.96 20.43 24.69
N ILE A 267 3.70 21.21 25.46
CA ILE A 267 3.74 21.04 26.92
C ILE A 267 2.61 21.89 27.51
N ARG A 268 1.78 21.26 28.35
CA ARG A 268 0.64 21.89 29.02
C ARG A 268 0.73 21.73 30.53
N PRO A 269 0.13 22.67 31.29
CA PRO A 269 -0.01 22.52 32.72
C PRO A 269 -0.98 21.38 33.05
N ASP A 270 -0.70 20.67 34.13
CA ASP A 270 -1.64 19.74 34.76
C ASP A 270 -2.68 20.48 35.61
N PHE A 271 -3.45 19.73 36.43
CA PHE A 271 -4.47 20.30 37.31
C PHE A 271 -3.90 21.26 38.36
N ASP A 272 -2.66 21.05 38.80
CA ASP A 272 -1.98 21.88 39.80
C ASP A 272 -1.27 23.10 39.17
N GLY A 273 -1.29 23.20 37.83
CA GLY A 273 -0.71 24.30 37.06
C GLY A 273 0.75 24.06 36.66
N GLU A 274 1.30 22.88 36.94
CA GLU A 274 2.69 22.51 36.65
C GLU A 274 2.82 21.96 35.24
N GLN A 275 3.87 22.36 34.50
CA GLN A 275 4.12 21.90 33.13
C GLN A 275 4.45 20.39 33.09
N ARG A 276 3.42 19.54 33.03
CA ARG A 276 3.55 18.08 33.21
C ARG A 276 2.76 17.25 32.21
N VAL A 277 2.08 17.87 31.25
CA VAL A 277 1.28 17.16 30.25
C VAL A 277 1.90 17.33 28.86
N PHE A 278 2.19 16.23 28.19
CA PHE A 278 2.49 16.21 26.75
C PHE A 278 1.20 16.06 25.97
N ALA A 279 0.75 17.12 25.29
CA ALA A 279 -0.39 17.09 24.39
C ALA A 279 0.10 16.84 22.96
N ILE A 280 -0.23 15.66 22.43
CA ILE A 280 0.22 15.17 21.13
C ILE A 280 -0.91 15.34 20.12
N GLU A 281 -0.61 15.99 19.00
CA GLU A 281 -1.47 16.03 17.82
C GLU A 281 -0.72 15.47 16.61
N LEU A 282 -1.21 14.33 16.12
CA LEU A 282 -0.61 13.61 15.00
C LEU A 282 -1.62 13.53 13.85
N VAL A 283 -1.16 13.85 12.65
CA VAL A 283 -1.94 13.76 11.41
C VAL A 283 -1.45 12.55 10.61
N MET A 284 -2.37 11.64 10.29
CA MET A 284 -2.12 10.46 9.47
C MET A 284 -2.88 10.60 8.15
N ASP A 285 -2.14 10.74 7.05
CA ASP A 285 -2.69 10.82 5.70
C ASP A 285 -2.95 9.40 5.17
N LEU A 286 -4.19 9.10 4.80
CA LEU A 286 -4.64 7.79 4.34
C LEU A 286 -4.90 7.80 2.83
N ASP A 287 -4.35 6.80 2.11
CA ASP A 287 -4.75 6.47 0.73
C ASP A 287 -5.60 5.19 0.77
N ILE A 288 -6.91 5.36 0.59
CA ILE A 288 -7.91 4.32 0.79
C ILE A 288 -8.37 3.78 -0.57
N SER A 289 -8.15 2.49 -0.79
CA SER A 289 -8.69 1.74 -1.92
C SER A 289 -9.47 0.52 -1.41
N LEU A 290 -10.76 0.44 -1.71
CA LEU A 290 -11.62 -0.69 -1.30
C LEU A 290 -12.09 -1.46 -2.53
N TYR A 291 -11.97 -2.78 -2.46
CA TYR A 291 -12.40 -3.69 -3.53
C TYR A 291 -13.48 -4.64 -3.03
N GLU A 292 -14.54 -4.77 -3.82
CA GLU A 292 -15.58 -5.76 -3.65
C GLU A 292 -15.31 -6.94 -4.58
N GLU A 293 -15.26 -8.15 -4.02
CA GLU A 293 -15.17 -9.37 -4.82
C GLU A 293 -16.55 -9.77 -5.32
N GLU A 294 -16.75 -9.72 -6.64
CA GLU A 294 -18.00 -10.11 -7.26
C GLU A 294 -17.78 -11.30 -8.20
N ARG A 295 -18.75 -12.23 -8.20
CA ARG A 295 -18.87 -13.25 -9.24
C ARG A 295 -19.82 -12.75 -10.33
N LEU A 296 -19.26 -12.51 -11.50
CA LEU A 296 -19.98 -12.05 -12.68
C LEU A 296 -20.08 -13.17 -13.73
N ASP A 297 -21.27 -13.45 -14.23
CA ASP A 297 -21.48 -14.38 -15.34
C ASP A 297 -21.55 -13.59 -16.67
N ILE A 298 -20.44 -13.55 -17.40
CA ILE A 298 -20.34 -12.80 -18.66
C ILE A 298 -20.91 -13.60 -19.84
N LEU A 299 -21.55 -12.91 -20.78
CA LEU A 299 -21.98 -13.51 -22.03
C LEU A 299 -20.76 -13.84 -22.89
N SER A 300 -20.58 -15.13 -23.16
CA SER A 300 -19.41 -15.67 -23.89
C SER A 300 -19.73 -16.14 -25.30
N GLY A 301 -21.02 -16.30 -25.63
CA GLY A 301 -21.44 -16.72 -26.95
C GLY A 301 -22.95 -16.70 -27.10
N VAL A 302 -23.38 -16.52 -28.35
CA VAL A 302 -24.77 -16.56 -28.78
C VAL A 302 -24.84 -17.27 -30.13
N TYR A 303 -25.87 -18.08 -30.35
CA TYR A 303 -26.27 -18.52 -31.69
C TYR A 303 -27.79 -18.53 -31.82
N GLY A 304 -28.26 -18.33 -33.05
CA GLY A 304 -29.68 -18.35 -33.36
C GLY A 304 -30.15 -19.71 -33.82
N VAL A 305 -31.42 -20.01 -33.55
CA VAL A 305 -32.10 -21.22 -34.01
C VAL A 305 -32.89 -20.95 -35.30
N VAL A 306 -33.48 -19.75 -35.39
CA VAL A 306 -34.34 -19.33 -36.52
C VAL A 306 -33.75 -18.18 -37.34
N LYS A 307 -32.63 -17.60 -36.90
CA LYS A 307 -31.89 -16.55 -37.60
C LYS A 307 -30.39 -16.81 -37.47
N GLU A 308 -29.61 -16.24 -38.37
CA GLU A 308 -28.16 -16.13 -38.13
C GLU A 308 -27.94 -15.08 -37.06
N VAL A 309 -27.22 -15.48 -36.00
CA VAL A 309 -26.88 -14.60 -34.89
C VAL A 309 -25.39 -14.72 -34.65
N GLU A 310 -24.67 -13.63 -34.89
CA GLU A 310 -23.23 -13.54 -34.66
C GLU A 310 -22.94 -12.55 -33.55
N ALA A 311 -22.16 -13.00 -32.57
CA ALA A 311 -21.68 -12.16 -31.48
C ALA A 311 -20.40 -11.43 -31.90
N VAL A 312 -20.43 -10.10 -31.93
CA VAL A 312 -19.23 -9.28 -32.06
C VAL A 312 -18.56 -9.23 -30.70
N SER A 313 -17.29 -9.61 -30.65
CA SER A 313 -16.53 -9.69 -29.40
C SER A 313 -15.28 -8.83 -29.43
N LYS A 314 -14.89 -8.27 -28.28
CA LYS A 314 -13.59 -7.61 -28.08
C LYS A 314 -12.86 -8.24 -26.89
N PRO A 315 -11.52 -8.28 -26.89
CA PRO A 315 -10.77 -8.63 -25.69
C PRO A 315 -10.91 -7.51 -24.65
N ALA A 316 -11.23 -7.89 -23.42
CA ALA A 316 -11.29 -7.00 -22.26
C ALA A 316 -10.42 -7.56 -21.13
N GLN A 317 -9.84 -6.68 -20.33
CA GLN A 317 -9.01 -7.04 -19.19
C GLN A 317 -9.81 -6.91 -17.91
N PHE A 318 -9.71 -7.92 -17.07
CA PHE A 318 -10.39 -8.02 -15.79
C PHE A 318 -9.36 -8.23 -14.67
N LYS A 319 -9.60 -7.54 -13.56
CA LYS A 319 -8.80 -7.65 -12.35
C LYS A 319 -9.55 -8.53 -11.36
N GLY A 320 -8.89 -9.55 -10.81
CA GLY A 320 -9.41 -10.41 -9.74
C GLY A 320 -8.53 -10.32 -8.50
N LEU A 321 -9.11 -10.44 -7.30
CA LEU A 321 -8.31 -10.53 -6.08
C LEU A 321 -7.78 -11.96 -5.95
N LEU A 322 -6.45 -12.12 -6.00
CA LEU A 322 -5.80 -13.41 -5.81
C LEU A 322 -5.58 -13.68 -4.32
N ALA A 323 -5.03 -12.71 -3.60
CA ALA A 323 -4.74 -12.86 -2.18
C ALA A 323 -4.67 -11.51 -1.46
N LYS A 324 -5.07 -11.53 -0.18
CA LYS A 324 -4.71 -10.52 0.81
C LYS A 324 -4.06 -11.24 1.98
N THR A 325 -2.76 -11.04 2.17
CA THR A 325 -1.96 -11.80 3.13
C THR A 325 -1.01 -10.91 3.90
N SER A 326 -0.56 -11.40 5.05
CA SER A 326 0.44 -10.73 5.88
C SER A 326 1.41 -11.75 6.44
N GLY A 327 2.66 -11.35 6.54
CA GLY A 327 3.75 -12.18 7.05
C GLY A 327 4.65 -11.38 7.96
N LYS A 328 5.44 -12.09 8.77
CA LYS A 328 6.37 -11.48 9.71
C LYS A 328 7.71 -12.20 9.65
N THR A 329 8.79 -11.44 9.73
CA THR A 329 10.14 -11.99 9.86
C THR A 329 10.84 -11.40 11.07
N LYS A 330 11.58 -12.24 11.79
CA LYS A 330 12.37 -11.82 12.95
C LYS A 330 13.80 -11.61 12.50
N ILE A 331 14.36 -10.47 12.87
CA ILE A 331 15.77 -10.17 12.68
C ILE A 331 16.45 -10.04 14.05
N ALA A 332 17.68 -10.50 14.12
CA ALA A 332 18.52 -10.38 15.30
C ALA A 332 19.97 -10.20 14.85
N ASP A 333 20.59 -9.10 15.25
CA ASP A 333 21.99 -8.82 14.96
C ASP A 333 22.61 -7.95 16.05
N ARG A 334 23.92 -7.70 15.95
CA ARG A 334 24.66 -6.86 16.88
C ARG A 334 25.22 -5.63 16.21
N ILE A 335 25.08 -4.49 16.87
CA ILE A 335 25.70 -3.24 16.46
C ILE A 335 26.90 -2.98 17.36
N LYS A 336 28.08 -2.83 16.77
CA LYS A 336 29.32 -2.50 17.49
C LYS A 336 29.60 -1.01 17.38
N LEU A 337 30.01 -0.41 18.49
CA LEU A 337 30.49 0.97 18.50
C LEU A 337 31.82 1.09 17.75
N ALA A 338 32.08 2.27 17.19
CA ALA A 338 33.39 2.54 16.63
C ALA A 338 34.43 2.60 17.77
N SER A 339 35.66 2.19 17.49
CA SER A 339 36.74 2.19 18.51
C SER A 339 37.04 3.58 19.10
N SER A 340 36.58 4.65 18.46
CA SER A 340 36.70 6.04 18.91
C SER A 340 35.60 6.47 19.88
N ASP A 341 34.51 5.71 19.97
CA ASP A 341 33.34 6.09 20.77
C ASP A 341 33.55 5.72 22.24
N ALA A 342 33.07 6.60 23.12
CA ALA A 342 33.06 6.30 24.54
C ALA A 342 32.07 5.17 24.84
N PRO A 343 32.40 4.25 25.76
CA PRO A 343 31.51 3.15 26.11
C PRO A 343 30.11 3.59 26.54
N ILE A 344 29.10 2.79 26.18
CA ILE A 344 27.72 2.95 26.60
C ILE A 344 27.61 2.71 28.11
N VAL A 345 26.95 3.64 28.80
CA VAL A 345 26.55 3.51 30.19
C VAL A 345 25.07 3.14 30.28
N GLN A 346 24.23 3.79 29.47
CA GLN A 346 22.78 3.60 29.47
C GLN A 346 22.18 3.91 28.11
N ILE A 347 21.28 3.05 27.62
CA ILE A 347 20.45 3.33 26.44
C ILE A 347 19.30 4.26 26.85
N LEU A 348 19.07 5.32 26.07
CA LEU A 348 17.97 6.26 26.28
C LEU A 348 16.77 5.96 25.37
N HIS A 349 17.02 5.70 24.09
CA HIS A 349 15.98 5.43 23.10
C HIS A 349 16.56 4.76 21.86
N SER A 350 15.76 3.95 21.20
CA SER A 350 16.09 3.35 19.92
C SER A 350 14.89 3.47 18.99
N GLU A 351 15.14 3.92 17.77
CA GLU A 351 14.15 3.92 16.69
C GLU A 351 14.67 3.11 15.52
N ALA A 352 13.76 2.59 14.71
CA ALA A 352 14.11 1.88 13.50
C ALA A 352 13.11 2.13 12.36
N GLN A 353 13.64 2.16 11.15
CA GLN A 353 12.86 2.31 9.92
C GLN A 353 13.14 1.14 8.98
N VAL A 354 12.07 0.55 8.45
CA VAL A 354 12.17 -0.49 7.42
C VAL A 354 12.28 0.17 6.07
N GLN A 355 13.35 -0.14 5.34
CA GLN A 355 13.59 0.33 3.99
C GLN A 355 13.57 -0.86 3.03
N LEU A 356 12.67 -0.83 2.05
CA LEU A 356 12.59 -1.83 0.99
C LEU A 356 13.64 -1.54 -0.09
N GLU A 357 14.28 -2.58 -0.58
CA GLU A 357 15.26 -2.50 -1.69
C GLU A 357 14.76 -3.26 -2.92
N GLU A 358 14.22 -4.47 -2.73
CA GLU A 358 13.83 -5.35 -3.84
C GLU A 358 12.52 -6.09 -3.51
N GLU A 359 11.65 -6.16 -4.52
CA GLU A 359 10.38 -6.89 -4.50
C GLU A 359 10.27 -7.70 -5.81
N GLU A 360 10.22 -9.03 -5.71
CA GLU A 360 10.17 -9.92 -6.88
C GLU A 360 9.13 -11.02 -6.71
N ILE A 361 8.36 -11.30 -7.78
CA ILE A 361 7.47 -12.48 -7.81
C ILE A 361 8.34 -13.73 -7.99
N VAL A 362 8.24 -14.65 -7.03
CA VAL A 362 8.89 -15.96 -7.06
C VAL A 362 7.85 -17.07 -7.08
N GLU A 363 8.27 -18.32 -7.21
CA GLU A 363 7.36 -19.46 -7.18
C GLU A 363 6.56 -19.48 -5.85
N ASN A 364 5.23 -19.40 -5.95
CA ASN A 364 4.28 -19.40 -4.82
C ASN A 364 4.46 -18.26 -3.80
N GLY A 365 5.09 -17.14 -4.17
CA GLY A 365 5.19 -16.02 -3.23
C GLY A 365 5.82 -14.75 -3.80
N ILE A 366 5.97 -13.77 -2.92
CA ILE A 366 6.69 -12.53 -3.21
C ILE A 366 7.93 -12.48 -2.32
N HIS A 367 9.10 -12.35 -2.93
CA HIS A 367 10.35 -12.20 -2.22
C HIS A 367 10.62 -10.72 -1.96
N VAL A 368 10.87 -10.39 -0.69
CA VAL A 368 11.06 -9.03 -0.20
C VAL A 368 12.42 -8.94 0.47
N LYS A 369 13.26 -8.01 0.00
CA LYS A 369 14.54 -7.69 0.62
C LYS A 369 14.60 -6.21 0.98
N GLY A 370 15.33 -5.94 2.05
CA GLY A 370 15.58 -4.59 2.49
C GLY A 370 16.47 -4.54 3.71
N TYR A 371 16.50 -3.37 4.33
CA TYR A 371 17.27 -3.10 5.53
C TYR A 371 16.35 -2.53 6.61
N VAL A 372 16.66 -2.87 7.86
CA VAL A 372 16.15 -2.15 9.01
C VAL A 372 17.26 -1.21 9.48
N ASN A 373 17.06 0.09 9.27
CA ASN A 373 17.97 1.13 9.73
C ASN A 373 17.61 1.44 11.19
N ILE A 374 18.56 1.29 12.11
CA ILE A 374 18.38 1.52 13.54
C ILE A 374 19.27 2.68 13.98
N GLN A 375 18.72 3.54 14.83
CA GLN A 375 19.46 4.61 15.46
C GLN A 375 19.18 4.63 16.96
N THR A 376 20.23 4.44 17.77
CA THR A 376 20.12 4.36 19.24
C THR A 376 20.82 5.53 19.90
N LEU A 377 20.08 6.28 20.72
CA LEU A 377 20.57 7.36 21.59
C LEU A 377 20.97 6.77 22.95
N TYR A 378 22.14 7.16 23.46
CA TYR A 378 22.65 6.64 24.73
C TYR A 378 23.48 7.67 25.51
N ILE A 379 23.61 7.42 26.82
CA ILE A 379 24.57 8.06 27.71
C ILE A 379 25.90 7.30 27.63
N SER A 380 26.99 8.03 27.42
CA SER A 380 28.34 7.46 27.36
C SER A 380 29.16 7.78 28.61
N SER A 381 30.27 7.07 28.81
CA SER A 381 31.21 7.35 29.89
C SER A 381 32.17 8.53 29.60
N GLY A 382 32.01 9.22 28.47
CA GLY A 382 32.90 10.30 28.05
C GLY A 382 32.51 11.66 28.64
N GLU A 383 33.41 12.31 29.38
CA GLU A 383 33.15 13.61 30.04
C GLU A 383 32.77 14.73 29.06
N LYS A 384 33.37 14.76 27.87
CA LYS A 384 33.09 15.77 26.83
C LYS A 384 31.96 15.38 25.88
N THR A 385 31.51 14.12 25.92
CA THR A 385 30.45 13.59 25.06
C THR A 385 29.49 12.73 25.87
N PRO A 386 28.81 13.30 26.88
CA PRO A 386 27.96 12.52 27.79
C PRO A 386 26.78 11.86 27.07
N TYR A 387 26.35 12.41 25.93
CA TYR A 387 25.34 11.83 25.05
C TYR A 387 25.94 11.55 23.68
N SER A 388 25.61 10.39 23.12
CA SER A 388 26.04 9.97 21.79
C SER A 388 24.97 9.07 21.16
N SER A 389 25.14 8.76 19.89
CA SER A 389 24.30 7.78 19.21
C SER A 389 25.13 6.79 18.40
N VAL A 390 24.49 5.70 18.00
CA VAL A 390 25.04 4.74 17.06
C VAL A 390 23.96 4.40 16.04
N LYS A 391 24.34 4.42 14.76
CA LYS A 391 23.52 3.97 13.64
C LYS A 391 23.98 2.57 13.22
N GLY A 392 23.04 1.73 12.80
CA GLY A 392 23.34 0.43 12.21
C GLY A 392 22.24 0.02 11.23
N ASN A 393 22.58 -0.85 10.30
CA ASN A 393 21.62 -1.43 9.36
C ASN A 393 21.64 -2.95 9.49
N ILE A 394 20.46 -3.56 9.54
CA ILE A 394 20.30 -5.01 9.60
C ILE A 394 19.55 -5.45 8.35
N PRO A 395 20.18 -6.18 7.42
CA PRO A 395 19.50 -6.68 6.24
C PRO A 395 18.46 -7.73 6.63
N PHE A 396 17.34 -7.75 5.90
CA PHE A 396 16.34 -8.80 6.02
C PHE A 396 15.94 -9.33 4.65
N SER A 397 15.55 -10.60 4.63
CA SER A 397 15.05 -11.30 3.45
C SER A 397 13.85 -12.11 3.90
N TYR A 398 12.72 -11.95 3.22
CA TYR A 398 11.48 -12.62 3.57
C TYR A 398 10.72 -13.06 2.32
N MET A 399 10.15 -14.26 2.36
CA MET A 399 9.24 -14.76 1.33
C MET A 399 7.83 -14.73 1.90
N LEU A 400 6.96 -13.93 1.28
CA LEU A 400 5.54 -13.89 1.62
C LEU A 400 4.79 -14.92 0.78
N ASP A 401 4.11 -15.86 1.43
CA ASP A 401 3.41 -16.95 0.77
C ASP A 401 2.16 -16.44 0.03
N VAL A 402 2.16 -16.61 -1.29
CA VAL A 402 1.04 -16.31 -2.18
C VAL A 402 0.92 -17.44 -3.21
N PRO A 403 0.16 -18.49 -2.90
CA PRO A 403 -0.05 -19.59 -3.84
C PRO A 403 -0.61 -19.10 -5.18
N GLU A 404 -0.21 -19.74 -6.28
CA GLU A 404 -0.71 -19.46 -7.65
C GLU A 404 -0.29 -18.11 -8.25
N ILE A 405 0.52 -17.32 -7.54
CA ILE A 405 1.09 -16.08 -8.09
C ILE A 405 1.99 -16.37 -9.30
N ASN A 406 1.89 -15.51 -10.30
CA ASN A 406 2.66 -15.63 -11.54
C ASN A 406 2.90 -14.24 -12.15
N GLY A 407 3.65 -14.17 -13.25
CA GLY A 407 4.06 -12.91 -13.88
C GLY A 407 2.93 -12.05 -14.47
N SER A 408 1.69 -12.55 -14.57
CA SER A 408 0.55 -11.69 -14.93
C SER A 408 -0.09 -11.00 -13.72
N CYS A 409 0.36 -11.31 -12.49
CA CYS A 409 -0.17 -10.71 -11.28
C CYS A 409 0.49 -9.36 -10.99
N SER A 410 -0.27 -8.47 -10.38
CA SER A 410 0.24 -7.22 -9.80
C SER A 410 0.03 -7.24 -8.29
N PHE A 411 0.93 -6.67 -7.52
CA PHE A 411 0.81 -6.61 -6.07
C PHE A 411 1.18 -5.23 -5.53
N LYS A 412 0.71 -4.95 -4.32
CA LYS A 412 1.16 -3.82 -3.49
C LYS A 412 1.63 -4.38 -2.15
N ILE A 413 2.83 -3.98 -1.73
CA ILE A 413 3.40 -4.34 -0.43
C ILE A 413 3.51 -3.09 0.46
N ARG A 414 3.20 -3.30 1.74
CA ARG A 414 3.46 -2.36 2.82
C ARG A 414 4.26 -3.08 3.89
N THR A 415 5.36 -2.47 4.31
CA THR A 415 6.16 -2.97 5.44
C THR A 415 6.04 -2.05 6.64
N GLY A 416 6.29 -2.62 7.81
CA GLY A 416 6.32 -1.89 9.07
C GLY A 416 7.13 -2.62 10.11
N LEU A 417 7.33 -1.96 11.24
CA LEU A 417 7.96 -2.54 12.41
C LEU A 417 6.86 -2.89 13.43
N GLU A 418 6.85 -4.15 13.87
CA GLU A 418 5.93 -4.63 14.91
C GLU A 418 6.58 -4.62 16.29
N GLN A 419 7.90 -4.79 16.34
CA GLN A 419 8.65 -4.81 17.58
C GLN A 419 10.09 -4.37 17.33
N LEU A 420 10.62 -3.55 18.24
CA LEU A 420 12.04 -3.25 18.39
C LEU A 420 12.46 -3.50 19.83
N ALA A 421 13.54 -4.25 20.02
CA ALA A 421 14.16 -4.43 21.31
C ALA A 421 15.67 -4.28 21.16
N VAL A 422 16.25 -3.31 21.85
CA VAL A 422 17.68 -3.05 21.87
C VAL A 422 18.17 -3.18 23.30
N ALA A 423 19.19 -4.01 23.50
CA ALA A 423 19.80 -4.23 24.81
C ALA A 423 21.31 -4.06 24.72
N MET A 424 21.91 -3.54 25.80
CA MET A 424 23.36 -3.45 25.93
C MET A 424 23.92 -4.83 26.32
N LEU A 425 24.86 -5.36 25.54
CA LEU A 425 25.61 -6.57 25.92
C LEU A 425 26.76 -6.18 26.85
N ASP A 426 27.52 -5.17 26.43
CA ASP A 426 28.56 -4.49 27.18
C ASP A 426 28.66 -3.03 26.71
N GLY A 427 29.64 -2.27 27.21
CA GLY A 427 29.80 -0.87 26.83
C GLY A 427 30.17 -0.61 25.36
N GLY A 428 30.43 -1.63 24.53
CA GLY A 428 30.80 -1.48 23.13
C GLY A 428 29.88 -2.16 22.12
N GLU A 429 28.94 -3.01 22.59
CA GLU A 429 28.05 -3.78 21.72
C GLU A 429 26.58 -3.73 22.16
N LEU A 430 25.69 -3.55 21.18
CA LEU A 430 24.24 -3.64 21.31
C LEU A 430 23.73 -4.94 20.69
N ASP A 431 22.82 -5.63 21.38
CA ASP A 431 21.99 -6.71 20.86
C ASP A 431 20.67 -6.11 20.36
N VAL A 432 20.39 -6.25 19.06
CA VAL A 432 19.19 -5.72 18.43
C VAL A 432 18.32 -6.88 17.97
N LYS A 433 17.04 -6.83 18.34
CA LYS A 433 16.00 -7.74 17.87
C LYS A 433 14.84 -6.92 17.33
N ALA A 434 14.39 -7.23 16.13
CA ALA A 434 13.27 -6.57 15.52
C ALA A 434 12.35 -7.55 14.80
N VAL A 435 11.08 -7.19 14.67
CA VAL A 435 10.09 -7.95 13.92
C VAL A 435 9.55 -7.05 12.81
N VAL A 436 9.87 -7.42 11.56
CA VAL A 436 9.35 -6.73 10.37
C VAL A 436 8.07 -7.42 9.95
N VAL A 437 7.01 -6.64 9.77
CA VAL A 437 5.73 -7.11 9.23
C VAL A 437 5.58 -6.65 7.78
N CYS A 438 5.11 -7.56 6.93
CA CYS A 438 4.82 -7.30 5.52
C CYS A 438 3.35 -7.61 5.27
N HIS A 439 2.61 -6.65 4.70
CA HIS A 439 1.26 -6.84 4.22
C HIS A 439 1.26 -6.75 2.69
N ALA A 440 0.59 -7.68 2.02
CA ALA A 440 0.42 -7.63 0.58
C ALA A 440 -1.04 -7.83 0.16
N ILE A 441 -1.42 -7.10 -0.88
CA ILE A 441 -2.60 -7.37 -1.67
C ILE A 441 -2.16 -7.70 -3.10
N VAL A 442 -2.67 -8.81 -3.63
CA VAL A 442 -2.26 -9.37 -4.92
C VAL A 442 -3.49 -9.52 -5.80
N PHE A 443 -3.35 -9.02 -7.03
CA PHE A 443 -4.37 -9.06 -8.05
C PHE A 443 -3.90 -9.88 -9.24
N GLU A 444 -4.76 -10.77 -9.72
CA GLU A 444 -4.58 -11.47 -10.98
C GLU A 444 -5.23 -10.67 -12.12
N HIS A 445 -4.60 -10.68 -13.30
CA HIS A 445 -5.14 -10.05 -14.50
C HIS A 445 -5.55 -11.13 -15.51
N LYS A 446 -6.82 -11.09 -15.92
CA LYS A 446 -7.43 -12.02 -16.87
C LYS A 446 -7.87 -11.28 -18.12
N THR A 447 -7.55 -11.82 -19.29
CA THR A 447 -8.08 -11.29 -20.56
C THR A 447 -9.19 -12.22 -21.05
N GLU A 448 -10.38 -11.68 -21.27
CA GLU A 448 -11.54 -12.43 -21.73
C GLU A 448 -12.18 -11.73 -22.93
N ASN A 449 -12.72 -12.52 -23.87
CA ASN A 449 -13.48 -11.96 -24.98
C ASN A 449 -14.91 -11.71 -24.53
N ILE A 450 -15.32 -10.45 -24.49
CA ILE A 450 -16.68 -10.04 -24.14
C ILE A 450 -17.49 -9.71 -25.38
N VAL A 451 -18.76 -10.11 -25.37
CA VAL A 451 -19.71 -9.77 -26.43
C VAL A 451 -20.11 -8.30 -26.28
N THR A 452 -19.81 -7.49 -27.30
CA THR A 452 -20.15 -6.06 -27.33
C THR A 452 -21.38 -5.78 -28.16
N ASP A 453 -21.63 -6.58 -29.19
CA ASP A 453 -22.76 -6.39 -30.09
C ASP A 453 -23.25 -7.73 -30.64
N ILE A 454 -24.49 -7.74 -31.12
CA ILE A 454 -25.10 -8.90 -31.77
C ILE A 454 -25.60 -8.47 -33.14
N VAL A 455 -25.07 -9.12 -34.17
CA VAL A 455 -25.56 -8.97 -35.54
C VAL A 455 -26.56 -10.08 -35.81
N VAL A 456 -27.78 -9.69 -36.17
CA VAL A 456 -28.85 -10.61 -36.55
C VAL A 456 -29.11 -10.46 -38.04
N SER A 457 -29.09 -11.58 -38.76
CA SER A 457 -29.41 -11.63 -40.19
C SER A 457 -30.31 -12.82 -40.51
N ASP A 458 -30.90 -12.81 -41.70
CA ASP A 458 -31.73 -13.92 -42.15
C ASP A 458 -30.90 -15.21 -42.27
N LEU A 459 -31.54 -16.34 -41.96
CA LEU A 459 -30.93 -17.66 -42.10
C LEU A 459 -30.37 -17.86 -43.51
N ASP A 460 -29.14 -18.35 -43.61
CA ASP A 460 -28.59 -18.78 -44.89
C ASP A 460 -29.36 -20.02 -45.37
N MET A 461 -30.32 -19.79 -46.26
CA MET A 461 -31.18 -20.83 -46.83
C MET A 461 -30.39 -21.89 -47.60
N ASN A 462 -29.22 -21.57 -48.16
CA ASN A 462 -28.38 -22.56 -48.85
C ASN A 462 -27.74 -23.51 -47.83
N LYS A 463 -27.20 -22.96 -46.74
CA LYS A 463 -26.64 -23.76 -45.64
C LYS A 463 -27.72 -24.61 -44.98
N LEU A 464 -28.87 -24.01 -44.70
CA LEU A 464 -30.00 -24.68 -44.07
C LEU A 464 -30.59 -25.82 -44.92
N SER A 465 -30.68 -25.66 -46.24
CA SER A 465 -31.18 -26.70 -47.16
C SER A 465 -30.17 -27.84 -47.40
N SER A 466 -28.88 -27.56 -47.22
CA SER A 466 -27.83 -28.60 -47.29
C SER A 466 -27.80 -29.50 -46.05
N LEU A 467 -28.38 -29.06 -44.93
CA LEU A 467 -28.42 -29.84 -43.69
C LEU A 467 -29.54 -30.89 -43.75
N PRO A 468 -29.25 -32.17 -43.43
CA PRO A 468 -30.25 -33.23 -43.36
C PRO A 468 -31.28 -32.95 -42.26
N GLY A 469 -32.54 -33.35 -42.48
CA GLY A 469 -33.62 -33.16 -41.49
C GLY A 469 -33.46 -34.00 -40.23
N ILE A 470 -32.81 -35.15 -40.34
CA ILE A 470 -32.42 -36.02 -39.22
C ILE A 470 -30.99 -36.49 -39.49
N VAL A 471 -30.11 -36.37 -38.49
CA VAL A 471 -28.74 -36.86 -38.57
C VAL A 471 -28.33 -37.52 -37.26
N ILE A 472 -27.53 -38.58 -37.35
CA ILE A 472 -26.82 -39.13 -36.20
C ILE A 472 -25.43 -38.50 -36.21
N TYR A 473 -25.19 -37.56 -35.31
CA TYR A 473 -23.89 -36.96 -35.09
C TYR A 473 -23.04 -37.86 -34.19
N ILE A 474 -21.76 -38.04 -34.52
CA ILE A 474 -20.82 -38.77 -33.67
C ILE A 474 -19.87 -37.75 -33.05
N ALA A 475 -19.94 -37.60 -31.73
CA ALA A 475 -19.16 -36.63 -30.99
C ALA A 475 -17.65 -36.88 -31.15
N LYS A 476 -16.89 -35.81 -31.35
CA LYS A 476 -15.42 -35.84 -31.41
C LYS A 476 -14.83 -35.32 -30.11
N GLU A 477 -13.52 -35.48 -29.97
CA GLU A 477 -12.77 -34.87 -28.88
C GLU A 477 -12.89 -33.35 -28.91
N GLY A 478 -13.32 -32.78 -27.78
CA GLY A 478 -13.55 -31.34 -27.61
C GLY A 478 -14.92 -30.82 -28.02
N ASP A 479 -15.79 -31.65 -28.63
CA ASP A 479 -17.15 -31.22 -28.99
C ASP A 479 -18.01 -31.01 -27.73
N SER A 480 -18.89 -30.01 -27.78
CA SER A 480 -19.95 -29.81 -26.80
C SER A 480 -21.33 -29.80 -27.46
N LEU A 481 -22.41 -29.98 -26.68
CA LEU A 481 -23.77 -29.83 -27.20
C LEU A 481 -24.01 -28.44 -27.81
N TRP A 482 -23.31 -27.41 -27.32
CA TRP A 482 -23.32 -26.07 -27.88
C TRP A 482 -22.80 -26.03 -29.32
N ASP A 483 -21.67 -26.70 -29.60
CA ASP A 483 -21.09 -26.75 -30.96
C ASP A 483 -22.01 -27.51 -31.92
N VAL A 484 -22.62 -28.59 -31.43
CA VAL A 484 -23.60 -29.38 -32.20
C VAL A 484 -24.87 -28.56 -32.47
N GLY A 485 -25.44 -27.92 -31.45
CA GLY A 485 -26.62 -27.06 -31.59
C GLY A 485 -26.40 -25.90 -32.54
N LYS A 486 -25.27 -25.19 -32.40
CA LYS A 486 -24.87 -24.11 -33.31
C LYS A 486 -24.67 -24.60 -34.76
N ARG A 487 -24.12 -25.80 -34.94
CA ARG A 487 -23.89 -26.37 -36.27
C ARG A 487 -25.19 -26.74 -37.00
N TYR A 488 -26.19 -27.22 -36.26
CA TYR A 488 -27.43 -27.72 -36.82
C TYR A 488 -28.63 -26.79 -36.64
N TYR A 489 -28.43 -25.62 -36.01
CA TYR A 489 -29.48 -24.66 -35.65
C TYR A 489 -30.58 -25.32 -34.80
N VAL A 490 -30.17 -26.04 -33.75
CA VAL A 490 -31.07 -26.76 -32.84
C VAL A 490 -30.82 -26.33 -31.40
N PRO A 491 -31.87 -26.02 -30.61
CA PRO A 491 -31.73 -25.73 -29.18
C PRO A 491 -31.07 -26.88 -28.42
N ILE A 492 -30.26 -26.56 -27.40
CA ILE A 492 -29.60 -27.60 -26.58
C ILE A 492 -30.66 -28.45 -25.85
N SER A 493 -31.72 -27.81 -25.37
CA SER A 493 -32.87 -28.46 -24.74
C SER A 493 -33.49 -29.54 -25.64
N GLN A 494 -33.66 -29.25 -26.93
CA GLN A 494 -34.20 -30.19 -27.91
C GLN A 494 -33.24 -31.36 -28.16
N ILE A 495 -31.93 -31.10 -28.22
CA ILE A 495 -30.93 -32.18 -28.37
C ILE A 495 -30.99 -33.11 -27.16
N LYS A 496 -31.07 -32.56 -25.94
CA LYS A 496 -31.17 -33.34 -24.71
C LYS A 496 -32.43 -34.19 -24.66
N GLU A 497 -33.58 -33.60 -24.97
CA GLU A 497 -34.87 -34.30 -25.01
C GLU A 497 -34.87 -35.44 -26.03
N THR A 498 -34.35 -35.19 -27.24
CA THR A 498 -34.30 -36.19 -28.32
C THR A 498 -33.39 -37.38 -27.99
N ASN A 499 -32.41 -37.19 -27.10
CA ASN A 499 -31.41 -38.18 -26.74
C ASN A 499 -31.55 -38.70 -25.30
N ASP A 500 -32.66 -38.39 -24.61
CA ASP A 500 -32.91 -38.76 -23.21
C ASP A 500 -31.77 -38.36 -22.24
N MET A 501 -31.12 -37.22 -22.51
CA MET A 501 -29.97 -36.74 -21.74
C MET A 501 -30.38 -35.84 -20.57
N THR A 502 -29.82 -36.12 -19.39
CA THR A 502 -30.00 -35.27 -18.20
C THR A 502 -28.91 -34.21 -18.05
N THR A 503 -27.70 -34.47 -18.56
CA THR A 503 -26.54 -33.56 -18.53
C THR A 503 -26.21 -33.03 -19.94
N GLU A 504 -25.30 -32.06 -20.01
CA GLU A 504 -24.76 -31.53 -21.28
C GLU A 504 -23.41 -32.15 -21.66
N GLU A 505 -22.92 -33.09 -20.85
CA GLU A 505 -21.64 -33.75 -21.08
C GLU A 505 -21.75 -34.79 -22.19
N ILE A 506 -20.86 -34.71 -23.17
CA ILE A 506 -20.71 -35.69 -24.25
C ILE A 506 -19.26 -36.17 -24.32
N LYS A 507 -19.08 -37.43 -24.70
CA LYS A 507 -17.77 -38.07 -24.84
C LYS A 507 -17.49 -38.40 -26.30
N PRO A 508 -16.21 -38.47 -26.71
CA PRO A 508 -15.85 -38.88 -28.06
C PRO A 508 -16.45 -40.27 -28.39
N GLY A 509 -17.16 -40.36 -29.52
CA GLY A 509 -17.83 -41.57 -29.97
C GLY A 509 -19.33 -41.66 -29.61
N ASP A 510 -19.84 -40.76 -28.77
CA ASP A 510 -21.27 -40.70 -28.46
C ASP A 510 -22.09 -40.38 -29.72
N LYS A 511 -23.25 -41.05 -29.86
CA LYS A 511 -24.14 -40.90 -31.00
C LYS A 511 -25.33 -40.04 -30.58
N LEU A 512 -25.40 -38.83 -31.12
CA LEU A 512 -26.49 -37.88 -30.87
C LEU A 512 -27.43 -37.86 -32.07
N LEU A 513 -28.70 -38.18 -31.85
CA LEU A 513 -29.77 -37.97 -32.79
C LEU A 513 -30.13 -36.48 -32.80
N ILE A 514 -29.87 -35.81 -33.92
CA ILE A 514 -30.20 -34.41 -34.12
C ILE A 514 -31.36 -34.33 -35.11
N VAL A 515 -32.47 -33.76 -34.65
CA VAL A 515 -33.67 -33.54 -35.47
C VAL A 515 -33.81 -32.05 -35.69
N LYS A 516 -33.79 -31.63 -36.95
CA LYS A 516 -33.95 -30.22 -37.31
C LYS A 516 -35.37 -29.76 -36.98
N GLY A 517 -35.49 -28.68 -36.22
CA GLY A 517 -36.78 -28.01 -35.99
C GLY A 517 -37.34 -27.50 -37.32
N ILE A 518 -38.52 -27.98 -37.71
CA ILE A 518 -39.22 -27.46 -38.88
C ILE A 518 -39.81 -26.11 -38.46
N ALA A 519 -39.36 -25.03 -39.10
CA ALA A 519 -40.02 -23.73 -38.97
C ALA A 519 -41.45 -23.89 -39.52
N ASN A 520 -42.45 -23.83 -38.63
CA ASN A 520 -43.85 -23.63 -38.99
C ASN A 520 -44.20 -22.16 -38.84
#